data_AF-A0A1W1UGW7-F1
#
_entry.id   AF-A0A1W1UGW7-F1
#
_cell.length_a   1.000
_cell.length_b   1.000
_cell.length_c   1.000
_cell.angle_alpha   90.00
_cell.angle_beta   90.00
_cell.angle_gamma   90.00
#
_symmetry.space_group_name_H-M   'P 1'
#
loop_
_entity.id
_entity.type
_entity.pdbx_description
1 polymer ?
#
loop_
_entity_poly.entity_id
_entity_poly.type
_entity_poly.pdbx_seq_one_letter_code
_entity_poly.pdbx_strand_id
1 'polypeptide(L)'
;MHGFFAKRTPAALPVRSTALGSASEASRPAGSRPEPSPAATPRPYTREGDRLGTALREFLSSQRYEVQENVRLKDFLALTCSAQAPAGTLTREAVRRVDFLIVSRGSKTPVLGLMLADATYGRDRRRRTEPSGSERMSGSIVTLLEVQAQALLAPGALAEALLPHL
;
A
#
# COMPACT_ATOMS: atom_id res chain seq x y z
N MET A 1 -37.17 -21.30 39.21
CA MET A 1 -37.95 -20.47 40.15
C MET A 1 -37.04 -19.42 40.74
N HIS A 2 -37.46 -18.15 40.70
CA HIS A 2 -36.89 -16.97 41.37
C HIS A 2 -35.46 -16.55 40.96
N GLY A 3 -35.15 -15.28 40.70
CA GLY A 3 -35.95 -14.07 40.87
C GLY A 3 -35.36 -12.89 40.07
N PHE A 4 -36.30 -12.10 39.57
CA PHE A 4 -36.14 -10.71 39.19
C PHE A 4 -35.56 -9.90 40.34
N PHE A 5 -34.65 -8.96 40.07
CA PHE A 5 -34.71 -7.65 40.71
C PHE A 5 -34.15 -6.57 39.76
N ALA A 6 -35.09 -5.74 39.29
CA ALA A 6 -34.83 -4.49 38.61
C ALA A 6 -34.25 -3.46 39.58
N LYS A 7 -33.28 -2.66 39.11
CA LYS A 7 -33.05 -1.30 39.63
C LYS A 7 -32.77 -0.36 38.46
N ARG A 8 -33.85 0.24 37.95
CA ARG A 8 -33.85 1.48 37.17
C ARG A 8 -33.80 2.64 38.15
N THR A 9 -32.89 3.58 37.94
CA THR A 9 -32.88 4.91 38.59
C THR A 9 -32.04 5.87 37.72
N PRO A 10 -32.25 7.19 37.80
CA PRO A 10 -33.29 7.89 37.06
C PRO A 10 -32.73 8.94 36.08
N ALA A 11 -33.65 9.49 35.28
CA ALA A 11 -33.45 10.56 34.32
C ALA A 11 -32.89 11.85 34.94
N ALA A 12 -31.98 12.50 34.21
CA ALA A 12 -31.62 13.90 34.40
C ALA A 12 -31.90 14.68 33.10
N LEU A 13 -33.00 15.42 33.12
CA LEU A 13 -33.26 16.66 32.36
C LEU A 13 -33.52 17.73 33.43
N PRO A 14 -33.57 19.05 33.14
CA PRO A 14 -33.23 19.83 31.93
C PRO A 14 -32.34 21.06 32.27
N VAL A 15 -31.75 21.75 31.28
CA VAL A 15 -31.60 23.22 31.37
C VAL A 15 -31.78 23.83 29.98
N ARG A 16 -32.92 24.51 29.80
CA ARG A 16 -33.14 25.48 28.73
C ARG A 16 -32.45 26.78 29.14
N SER A 17 -31.46 27.23 28.38
CA SER A 17 -31.06 28.64 28.38
C SER A 17 -31.75 29.32 27.20
N THR A 18 -32.84 30.00 27.51
CA THR A 18 -33.39 31.09 26.71
C THR A 18 -32.47 32.29 26.83
N ALA A 19 -31.89 32.73 25.73
CA ALA A 19 -31.42 34.11 25.57
C ALA A 19 -32.16 34.70 24.36
N LEU A 20 -33.26 35.39 24.67
CA LEU A 20 -33.84 36.43 23.83
C LEU A 20 -32.88 37.62 23.88
N GLY A 21 -32.27 37.93 22.73
CA GLY A 21 -31.52 39.16 22.50
C GLY A 21 -32.03 39.78 21.21
N SER A 22 -32.85 40.81 21.36
CA SER A 22 -33.41 41.62 20.29
C SER A 22 -32.35 42.41 19.53
N ALA A 23 -32.68 42.65 18.25
CA ALA A 23 -32.30 43.79 17.42
C ALA A 23 -30.82 44.02 17.11
N SER A 24 -30.45 43.91 15.83
CA SER A 24 -30.01 45.11 15.10
C SER A 24 -30.01 44.84 13.60
N GLU A 25 -30.93 45.50 12.93
CA GLU A 25 -30.91 45.78 11.51
C GLU A 25 -29.81 46.83 11.27
N ALA A 26 -28.73 46.46 10.57
CA ALA A 26 -27.77 47.40 10.04
C ALA A 26 -27.02 46.80 8.84
N SER A 27 -27.31 47.38 7.68
CA SER A 27 -26.36 47.69 6.61
C SER A 27 -25.46 46.58 6.08
N ARG A 28 -25.88 46.03 4.94
CA ARG A 28 -24.99 45.43 3.93
C ARG A 28 -23.98 46.46 3.42
N PRO A 29 -22.68 46.17 3.42
CA PRO A 29 -21.80 46.57 2.34
C PRO A 29 -21.63 45.40 1.37
N ALA A 30 -21.76 45.70 0.08
CA ALA A 30 -21.37 44.82 -1.00
C ALA A 30 -19.84 44.61 -0.94
N GLY A 31 -19.42 43.51 -0.31
CA GLY A 31 -18.03 43.05 -0.28
C GLY A 31 -17.98 41.65 -0.87
N SER A 32 -17.52 41.59 -2.12
CA SER A 32 -16.89 40.43 -2.79
C SER A 32 -17.05 39.09 -2.05
N ARG A 33 -18.06 38.33 -2.48
CA ARG A 33 -18.16 36.89 -2.23
C ARG A 33 -16.81 36.28 -2.65
N PRO A 34 -15.99 35.70 -1.76
CA PRO A 34 -14.86 34.92 -2.20
C PRO A 34 -15.43 33.82 -3.10
N GLU A 35 -14.98 33.77 -4.34
CA GLU A 35 -15.21 32.60 -5.18
C GLU A 35 -14.89 31.36 -4.35
N PRO A 36 -15.73 30.31 -4.37
CA PRO A 36 -15.35 29.05 -3.81
C PRO A 36 -14.10 28.60 -4.56
N SER A 37 -12.93 28.80 -3.93
CA SER A 37 -11.68 28.18 -4.34
C SER A 37 -12.02 26.73 -4.65
N PRO A 38 -11.71 26.21 -5.85
CA PRO A 38 -12.09 24.85 -6.21
C PRO A 38 -11.54 23.96 -5.12
N ALA A 39 -12.46 23.38 -4.32
CA ALA A 39 -12.12 22.51 -3.22
C ALA A 39 -11.13 21.52 -3.79
N ALA A 40 -9.87 21.62 -3.35
CA ALA A 40 -8.81 20.76 -3.80
C ALA A 40 -9.32 19.35 -3.57
N THR A 41 -9.74 18.68 -4.63
CA THR A 41 -10.27 17.33 -4.58
C THR A 41 -9.21 16.56 -3.81
N PRO A 42 -9.52 15.95 -2.64
CA PRO A 42 -8.51 15.24 -1.89
C PRO A 42 -7.92 14.22 -2.86
N ARG A 43 -6.66 14.45 -3.26
CA ARG A 43 -5.98 13.56 -4.18
C ARG A 43 -6.10 12.18 -3.55
N PRO A 44 -6.59 11.16 -4.27
CA PRO A 44 -6.66 9.83 -3.70
C PRO A 44 -5.27 9.49 -3.21
N TYR A 45 -5.12 9.20 -1.92
CA TYR A 45 -3.85 8.79 -1.34
C TYR A 45 -3.38 7.54 -2.10
N THR A 46 -2.50 7.73 -3.08
CA THR A 46 -1.93 6.63 -3.87
C THR A 46 -1.17 5.75 -2.90
N ARG A 47 -1.50 4.45 -2.87
CA ARG A 47 -0.89 3.50 -1.91
C ARG A 47 0.62 3.44 -2.17
N GLU A 48 1.39 3.18 -1.12
CA GLU A 48 2.86 3.10 -1.26
C GLU A 48 3.28 2.02 -2.25
N GLY A 49 2.57 0.89 -2.29
CA GLY A 49 2.75 -0.14 -3.31
C GLY A 49 2.54 0.40 -4.73
N ASP A 50 1.48 1.16 -4.98
CA ASP A 50 1.20 1.73 -6.30
C ASP A 50 2.29 2.75 -6.73
N ARG A 51 2.76 3.55 -5.77
CA ARG A 51 3.87 4.49 -5.99
C ARG A 51 5.15 3.74 -6.34
N LEU A 52 5.46 2.68 -5.59
CA LEU A 52 6.61 1.82 -5.87
C LEU A 52 6.50 1.15 -7.23
N GLY A 53 5.33 0.60 -7.59
CA GLY A 53 5.10 -0.01 -8.90
C GLY A 53 5.31 0.98 -10.04
N THR A 54 4.89 2.24 -9.86
CA THR A 54 5.16 3.33 -10.81
C THR A 54 6.66 3.62 -10.90
N ALA A 55 7.34 3.80 -9.77
CA ALA A 55 8.78 4.07 -9.73
C ALA A 55 9.61 2.93 -10.33
N LEU A 56 9.23 1.67 -10.07
CA LEU A 56 9.87 0.48 -10.66
C LEU A 56 9.74 0.47 -12.19
N ARG A 57 8.54 0.73 -12.71
CA ARG A 57 8.30 0.80 -14.15
C ARG A 57 9.10 1.92 -14.80
N GLU A 58 9.16 3.08 -14.17
CA GLU A 58 9.94 4.22 -14.66
C GLU A 58 11.45 3.89 -14.67
N PHE A 59 11.98 3.37 -13.55
CA PHE A 59 13.39 2.98 -13.41
C PHE A 59 13.82 1.91 -14.42
N LEU A 60 12.94 0.95 -14.71
CA LEU A 60 13.22 -0.16 -15.63
C LEU A 60 12.78 0.13 -17.07
N SER A 61 12.16 1.28 -17.35
CA SER A 61 11.59 1.59 -18.66
C SER A 61 12.63 1.59 -19.78
N SER A 62 13.82 2.12 -19.47
CA SER A 62 15.00 2.18 -20.33
C SER A 62 15.81 0.87 -20.37
N GLN A 63 15.45 -0.12 -19.57
CA GLN A 63 16.14 -1.39 -19.43
C GLN A 63 15.38 -2.51 -20.16
N ARG A 64 16.00 -3.69 -20.30
CA ARG A 64 15.39 -4.87 -20.92
C ARG A 64 14.44 -5.62 -19.97
N TYR A 65 13.85 -4.93 -19.01
CA TYR A 65 13.04 -5.51 -17.95
C TYR A 65 11.60 -5.00 -17.98
N GLU A 66 10.67 -5.84 -17.54
CA GLU A 66 9.28 -5.50 -17.31
C GLU A 66 8.87 -5.88 -15.88
N VAL A 67 7.89 -5.15 -15.35
CA VAL A 67 7.35 -5.36 -14.00
C VAL A 67 5.96 -5.94 -14.13
N GLN A 68 5.75 -7.11 -13.55
CA GLN A 68 4.45 -7.71 -13.35
C GLN A 68 4.02 -7.56 -11.90
N GLU A 69 2.76 -7.19 -11.65
CA GLU A 69 2.25 -6.95 -10.29
C GLU A 69 1.43 -8.12 -9.77
N ASN A 70 1.52 -8.40 -8.47
CA ASN A 70 0.73 -9.40 -7.76
C ASN A 70 0.80 -10.79 -8.42
N VAL A 71 2.01 -11.34 -8.61
CA VAL A 71 2.20 -12.62 -9.30
C VAL A 71 2.26 -13.78 -8.31
N ARG A 72 1.68 -14.92 -8.67
CA ARG A 72 1.85 -16.18 -7.95
C ARG A 72 2.85 -17.10 -8.66
N LEU A 73 4.03 -17.26 -8.07
CA LEU A 73 5.06 -18.19 -8.51
C LEU A 73 4.75 -19.61 -8.02
N LYS A 74 5.07 -20.62 -8.84
CA LYS A 74 4.87 -22.05 -8.53
C LYS A 74 6.10 -22.88 -8.86
N ASP A 75 6.37 -23.89 -8.03
CA ASP A 75 7.40 -24.92 -8.21
C ASP A 75 8.82 -24.38 -8.48
N PHE A 76 9.40 -23.65 -7.53
CA PHE A 76 10.70 -22.98 -7.71
C PHE A 76 11.63 -23.07 -6.50
N LEU A 77 12.90 -22.69 -6.69
CA LEU A 77 13.85 -22.46 -5.61
C LEU A 77 13.93 -20.96 -5.33
N ALA A 78 13.58 -20.53 -4.12
CA ALA A 78 13.63 -19.15 -3.71
C ALA A 78 14.95 -18.86 -2.99
N LEU A 79 15.75 -17.92 -3.50
CA LEU A 79 16.82 -17.29 -2.72
C LEU A 79 16.23 -16.03 -2.07
N THR A 80 15.77 -16.13 -0.82
CA THR A 80 15.09 -15.03 -0.14
C THR A 80 16.09 -14.21 0.66
N CYS A 81 16.27 -12.94 0.29
CA CYS A 81 17.12 -11.98 0.98
C CYS A 81 16.26 -10.91 1.67
N SER A 82 16.69 -10.47 2.85
CA SER A 82 16.06 -9.37 3.58
C SER A 82 17.13 -8.44 4.16
N ALA A 83 16.73 -7.27 4.65
CA ALA A 83 17.65 -6.36 5.33
C ALA A 83 18.35 -6.99 6.54
N GLN A 84 17.71 -7.97 7.20
CA GLN A 84 18.29 -8.68 8.36
C GLN A 84 19.13 -9.89 7.94
N ALA A 85 18.93 -10.41 6.73
CA ALA A 85 19.61 -11.60 6.21
C ALA A 85 20.01 -11.38 4.73
N PRO A 86 21.06 -10.58 4.45
CA PRO A 86 21.44 -10.20 3.10
C PRO A 86 22.04 -11.35 2.28
N ALA A 87 22.67 -12.33 2.94
CA ALA A 87 23.19 -13.55 2.29
C ALA A 87 22.06 -14.45 1.76
N GLY A 88 20.83 -14.23 2.24
CA GLY A 88 19.64 -14.95 1.85
C GLY A 88 19.57 -16.39 2.34
N THR A 89 18.39 -17.00 2.17
CA THR A 89 18.15 -18.42 2.43
C THR A 89 17.58 -19.07 1.18
N LEU A 90 18.15 -20.22 0.78
CA LEU A 90 17.66 -20.98 -0.36
C LEU A 90 16.64 -22.02 0.11
N THR A 91 15.39 -21.90 -0.35
CA THR A 91 14.30 -22.81 0.01
C THR A 91 13.49 -23.24 -1.22
N ARG A 92 13.04 -24.49 -1.25
CA ARG A 92 12.11 -24.94 -2.28
C ARG A 92 10.70 -24.50 -1.93
N GLU A 93 10.08 -23.75 -2.82
CA GLU A 93 8.75 -23.19 -2.65
C GLU A 93 7.79 -23.83 -3.66
N ALA A 94 6.72 -24.44 -3.15
CA ALA A 94 5.66 -24.97 -4.00
C ALA A 94 4.83 -23.84 -4.61
N VAL A 95 4.49 -22.84 -3.80
CA VAL A 95 3.74 -21.65 -4.22
C VAL A 95 4.16 -20.45 -3.37
N ARG A 96 4.44 -19.32 -4.02
CA ARG A 96 4.68 -18.05 -3.35
C ARG A 96 4.00 -16.93 -4.11
N ARG A 97 3.48 -15.93 -3.39
CA ARG A 97 3.02 -14.69 -3.99
C ARG A 97 4.09 -13.63 -3.82
N VAL A 98 4.32 -12.86 -4.89
CA VAL A 98 5.17 -11.67 -4.88
C VAL A 98 4.34 -10.46 -5.28
N ASP A 99 4.69 -9.29 -4.76
CA ASP A 99 4.01 -8.02 -5.08
C ASP A 99 4.44 -7.49 -6.44
N PHE A 100 5.72 -7.63 -6.73
CA PHE A 100 6.28 -7.30 -8.03
C PHE A 100 7.19 -8.43 -8.49
N LEU A 101 7.11 -8.78 -9.76
CA LEU A 101 8.01 -9.69 -10.44
C LEU A 101 8.69 -8.95 -11.57
N ILE A 102 10.01 -8.92 -11.55
CA ILE A 102 10.82 -8.37 -12.63
C ILE A 102 11.18 -9.50 -13.58
N VAL A 103 10.84 -9.30 -14.85
CA VAL A 103 11.00 -10.30 -15.91
C VAL A 103 11.82 -9.69 -17.04
N SER A 104 12.74 -10.46 -17.62
CA SER A 104 13.46 -10.05 -18.82
C SER A 104 12.51 -10.00 -20.02
N ARG A 105 12.42 -8.88 -20.74
CA ARG A 105 11.50 -8.70 -21.88
C ARG A 105 11.79 -9.66 -23.02
N GLY A 106 13.05 -10.00 -23.25
CA GLY A 106 13.49 -10.84 -24.38
C GLY A 106 13.20 -12.32 -24.14
N SER A 107 13.64 -12.85 -23.00
CA SER A 107 13.52 -14.27 -22.68
C SER A 107 12.28 -14.63 -21.87
N LYS A 108 11.54 -13.62 -21.37
CA LYS A 108 10.42 -13.78 -20.44
C LYS A 108 10.79 -14.60 -19.20
N THR A 109 12.06 -14.51 -18.78
CA THR A 109 12.55 -15.20 -17.58
C THR A 109 12.43 -14.28 -16.37
N PRO A 110 11.84 -14.78 -15.27
CA PRO A 110 11.84 -14.06 -14.00
C PRO A 110 13.25 -13.93 -13.43
N VAL A 111 13.60 -12.71 -13.06
CA VAL A 111 14.93 -12.36 -12.53
C VAL A 111 14.83 -12.11 -11.03
N LEU A 112 13.83 -11.33 -10.61
CA LEU A 112 13.70 -10.85 -9.24
C LEU A 112 12.24 -10.76 -8.82
N GLY A 113 11.89 -11.33 -7.67
CA GLY A 113 10.62 -11.10 -7.00
C GLY A 113 10.81 -10.10 -5.85
N LEU A 114 9.90 -9.14 -5.71
CA LEU A 114 9.83 -8.25 -4.55
C LEU A 114 8.63 -8.63 -3.70
N MET A 115 8.87 -8.79 -2.41
CA MET A 115 7.86 -9.01 -1.39
C MET A 115 7.84 -7.78 -0.48
N LEU A 116 6.71 -7.09 -0.43
CA LEU A 116 6.55 -5.95 0.44
C LEU A 116 6.35 -6.44 1.87
N ALA A 117 7.15 -5.94 2.80
CA ALA A 117 6.98 -6.20 4.21
C ALA A 117 5.62 -5.67 4.69
N ASP A 118 4.98 -6.37 5.64
CA ASP A 118 3.62 -6.10 6.13
C ASP A 118 3.37 -4.64 6.57
N ALA A 119 4.42 -3.95 7.02
CA ALA A 119 4.37 -2.53 7.39
C ALA A 119 3.93 -1.61 6.22
N THR A 120 4.18 -2.05 4.98
CA THR A 120 3.93 -1.30 3.75
C THR A 120 2.43 -1.15 3.42
N TYR A 121 1.57 -2.04 3.92
CA TYR A 121 0.13 -2.01 3.62
C TYR A 121 -0.69 -1.17 4.62
N GLY A 122 -0.06 -0.65 5.68
CA GLY A 122 -0.73 0.19 6.70
C GLY A 122 -1.96 -0.45 7.35
N ARG A 123 -2.92 0.39 7.80
CA ARG A 123 -4.24 -0.04 8.32
C ARG A 123 -5.17 -0.59 7.23
N ASP A 124 -4.79 -0.48 5.95
CA ASP A 124 -5.62 -0.86 4.81
C ASP A 124 -5.42 -2.34 4.44
N ARG A 125 -5.48 -3.20 5.47
CA ARG A 125 -5.46 -4.67 5.34
C ARG A 125 -6.72 -5.25 4.66
N ARG A 126 -7.64 -4.39 4.21
CA ARG A 126 -9.01 -4.78 3.85
C ARG A 126 -9.15 -5.34 2.43
N ARG A 127 -8.13 -5.25 1.59
CA ARG A 127 -8.12 -5.92 0.28
C ARG A 127 -6.75 -6.51 -0.01
N ARG A 128 -6.60 -7.81 0.27
CA ARG A 128 -5.62 -8.62 -0.46
C ARG A 128 -6.01 -8.57 -1.93
N THR A 129 -5.25 -7.85 -2.76
CA THR A 129 -5.44 -7.83 -4.21
C THR A 129 -5.35 -9.28 -4.71
N GLU A 130 -6.24 -9.75 -5.58
CA GLU A 130 -6.06 -11.08 -6.17
C GLU A 130 -4.81 -11.10 -7.05
N PRO A 131 -4.12 -12.25 -7.18
CA PRO A 131 -2.99 -12.33 -8.08
C PRO A 131 -3.40 -12.01 -9.52
N SER A 132 -2.70 -11.11 -10.19
CA SER A 132 -2.97 -10.76 -11.60
C SER A 132 -2.57 -11.89 -12.55
N GLY A 133 -1.73 -12.82 -12.10
CA GLY A 133 -1.26 -13.94 -12.89
C GLY A 133 -0.59 -15.03 -12.06
N SER A 134 -0.31 -16.16 -12.70
CA SER A 134 0.50 -17.23 -12.12
C SER A 134 1.55 -17.72 -13.09
N GLU A 135 2.77 -17.91 -12.59
CA GLU A 135 3.92 -18.32 -13.38
C GLU A 135 4.54 -19.58 -12.80
N ARG A 136 4.80 -20.57 -13.67
CA ARG A 136 5.38 -21.85 -13.28
C ARG A 136 6.85 -21.87 -13.66
N MET A 137 7.70 -22.13 -12.67
CA MET A 137 9.13 -21.89 -12.73
C MET A 137 9.95 -23.18 -12.68
N SER A 138 9.42 -24.29 -13.18
CA SER A 138 9.94 -25.66 -13.06
C SER A 138 11.47 -25.77 -12.89
N GLY A 139 11.94 -25.80 -11.65
CA GLY A 139 13.37 -26.00 -11.30
C GLY A 139 14.28 -24.77 -11.38
N SER A 140 13.74 -23.58 -11.66
CA SER A 140 14.50 -22.32 -11.67
C SER A 140 14.71 -21.75 -10.27
N ILE A 141 15.83 -21.05 -10.11
CA ILE A 141 16.11 -20.23 -8.92
C ILE A 141 15.57 -18.82 -9.19
N VAL A 142 14.81 -18.28 -8.24
CA VAL A 142 14.31 -16.90 -8.27
C VAL A 142 14.79 -16.21 -7.00
N THR A 143 15.45 -15.06 -7.15
CA THR A 143 15.81 -14.21 -6.01
C THR A 143 14.57 -13.47 -5.54
N LEU A 144 14.27 -13.54 -4.24
CA LEU A 144 13.17 -12.81 -3.61
C LEU A 144 13.76 -11.79 -2.64
N LEU A 145 13.38 -10.52 -2.77
CA LEU A 145 13.76 -9.47 -1.83
C LEU A 145 12.58 -9.07 -0.97
N GLU A 146 12.75 -9.17 0.35
CA GLU A 146 11.83 -8.58 1.32
C GLU A 146 12.20 -7.13 1.57
N VAL A 147 11.31 -6.23 1.19
CA VAL A 147 11.59 -4.79 1.16
C VAL A 147 10.45 -3.98 1.78
N GLN A 148 10.79 -2.82 2.35
CA GLN A 148 9.80 -1.82 2.75
C GLN A 148 9.65 -0.82 1.59
N ALA A 149 8.43 -0.56 1.11
CA ALA A 149 8.27 0.33 -0.04
C ALA A 149 8.79 1.74 0.24
N GLN A 150 8.60 2.26 1.46
CA GLN A 150 9.10 3.59 1.84
C GLN A 150 10.62 3.69 1.69
N ALA A 151 11.35 2.63 2.08
CA ALA A 151 12.80 2.61 1.96
C ALA A 151 13.25 2.61 0.49
N LEU A 152 12.56 1.87 -0.39
CA LEU A 152 12.87 1.86 -1.82
C LEU A 152 12.47 3.14 -2.55
N LEU A 153 11.47 3.87 -2.06
CA LEU A 153 11.07 5.15 -2.63
C LEU A 153 12.03 6.30 -2.30
N ALA A 154 13.02 6.08 -1.44
CA ALA A 154 14.07 7.06 -1.19
C ALA A 154 14.94 7.26 -2.45
N PRO A 155 15.46 8.48 -2.69
CA PRO A 155 16.33 8.75 -3.84
C PRO A 155 17.52 7.78 -3.88
N GLY A 156 17.76 7.16 -5.03
CA GLY A 156 18.88 6.22 -5.23
C GLY A 156 18.66 4.80 -4.69
N ALA A 157 17.75 4.61 -3.74
CA ALA A 157 17.56 3.31 -3.07
C ALA A 157 17.10 2.19 -4.03
N LEU A 158 16.32 2.52 -5.06
CA LEU A 158 15.95 1.56 -6.12
C LEU A 158 17.19 1.03 -6.86
N ALA A 159 18.14 1.89 -7.20
CA ALA A 159 19.33 1.47 -7.92
C ALA A 159 20.22 0.58 -7.03
N GLU A 160 20.44 1.00 -5.79
CA GLU A 160 21.25 0.25 -4.82
C GLU A 160 20.66 -1.14 -4.53
N ALA A 161 19.34 -1.23 -4.38
CA ALA A 161 18.67 -2.47 -4.05
C ALA A 161 18.52 -3.42 -5.25
N LEU A 162 18.36 -2.91 -6.47
CA LEU A 162 18.01 -3.74 -7.64
C LEU A 162 19.21 -4.11 -8.50
N LEU A 163 20.16 -3.21 -8.73
CA LEU A 163 21.28 -3.45 -9.66
C LEU A 163 22.13 -4.69 -9.34
N PRO A 164 22.36 -5.08 -8.06
CA PRO A 164 23.10 -6.31 -7.77
C PRO A 164 22.40 -7.60 -8.22
N HIS A 165 21.11 -7.52 -8.59
CA HIS A 165 20.25 -8.66 -8.89
C HIS A 165 19.68 -8.65 -10.32
N LEU A 166 19.99 -7.62 -11.11
CA LEU A 166 19.53 -7.44 -12.50
C LEU A 166 20.67 -7.64 -13.50
#